data_AF-A0A9P1MB04-F1
#
_entry.id   AF-A0A9P1MB04-F1
#
_cell.length_a   1.000
_cell.length_b   1.000
_cell.length_c   1.000
_cell.angle_alpha   90.00
_cell.angle_beta   90.00
_cell.angle_gamma   90.00
#
_symmetry.space_group_name_H-M   'P 1'
#
loop_
_entity.id
_entity.type
_entity.pdbx_description
1 polymer ?
#
loop_
_entity_poly.entity_id
_entity_poly.type
_entity_poly.pdbx_seq_one_letter_code
_entity_poly.pdbx_strand_id
1 'polypeptide(L)'
;MPAITAKDDGLKRKRKVTKDDVKKRARAGESGSDDEDVHSQILLLEAEILESKKNYNNIVKLINIAKDHESDTESAIFASVALCRVFIRLLAAGNLTLQRGASDKEAIVIQWLKDQLSEYKAILVTLVSDQDLASTALTLAMKVLKAEGEQLNANKDFYVFPKEFLEHIVLALVKSKNSDAREEFVEKYVDEYDDVRFFTHQATKNILTTRSAEFTDPEWFDLFFDLCSPSTGSPALTPSWRTSTCPRQRRRRTTSFLSLSIRSTPKKPGWH
;
A
#
# COMPACT_ATOMS: atom_id res chain seq x y z
N MET A 1 -15.08 58.00 -57.88
CA MET A 1 -14.44 58.62 -59.07
C MET A 1 -13.01 59.00 -58.69
N PRO A 2 -12.04 58.99 -59.62
CA PRO A 2 -11.16 57.82 -59.93
C PRO A 2 -9.70 58.09 -59.45
N ALA A 3 -8.66 57.28 -59.71
CA ALA A 3 -8.39 55.83 -59.88
C ALA A 3 -6.92 55.68 -60.42
N ILE A 4 -6.34 54.46 -60.45
CA ILE A 4 -5.15 54.05 -61.30
C ILE A 4 -3.78 54.67 -60.88
N THR A 5 -2.62 53.99 -60.75
CA THR A 5 -2.10 52.58 -60.77
C THR A 5 -0.89 52.51 -59.77
N ALA A 6 0.02 51.51 -59.62
CA ALA A 6 0.50 50.28 -60.30
C ALA A 6 0.86 49.21 -59.21
N LYS A 7 1.50 48.02 -59.36
CA LYS A 7 2.41 47.33 -60.32
C LYS A 7 3.89 47.82 -60.36
N ASP A 8 4.94 46.97 -60.45
CA ASP A 8 5.00 45.48 -60.48
C ASP A 8 6.32 44.88 -59.91
N ASP A 9 6.32 43.55 -59.74
CA ASP A 9 7.44 42.57 -59.72
C ASP A 9 8.70 42.67 -58.80
N GLY A 10 8.83 41.65 -57.93
CA GLY A 10 9.86 40.61 -58.09
C GLY A 10 11.35 40.85 -57.71
N LEU A 11 11.85 40.10 -56.70
CA LEU A 11 12.93 39.09 -56.88
C LEU A 11 13.32 38.36 -55.58
N LYS A 12 13.55 37.04 -55.67
CA LYS A 12 14.03 36.20 -54.56
C LYS A 12 15.57 36.26 -54.47
N ARG A 13 16.15 36.53 -53.29
CA ARG A 13 17.57 36.25 -53.02
C ARG A 13 17.80 35.58 -51.66
N LYS A 14 18.37 34.36 -51.73
CA LYS A 14 18.76 33.50 -50.61
C LYS A 14 20.26 33.72 -50.33
N ARG A 15 20.65 34.13 -49.13
CA ARG A 15 22.06 34.12 -48.67
C ARG A 15 22.17 33.52 -47.25
N LYS A 16 23.38 33.12 -46.88
CA LYS A 16 23.66 32.08 -45.87
C LYS A 16 24.46 32.64 -44.68
N VAL A 17 24.08 32.17 -43.50
CA VAL A 17 24.66 32.28 -42.14
C VAL A 17 26.14 32.69 -42.02
N THR A 18 26.39 33.66 -41.11
CA THR A 18 27.51 33.79 -40.13
C THR A 18 26.98 34.75 -39.03
N LYS A 19 27.01 34.43 -37.73
CA LYS A 19 28.15 34.42 -36.77
C LYS A 19 28.77 35.83 -36.57
N ASP A 20 28.98 36.36 -35.36
CA ASP A 20 28.99 35.76 -33.99
C ASP A 20 28.44 36.70 -32.87
N ASP A 21 28.39 36.16 -31.64
CA ASP A 21 28.38 36.79 -30.30
C ASP A 21 27.35 37.87 -29.88
N VAL A 22 26.42 37.47 -29.00
CA VAL A 22 26.30 38.08 -27.65
C VAL A 22 26.08 36.97 -26.61
N LYS A 23 27.09 36.69 -25.78
CA LYS A 23 26.91 35.86 -24.56
C LYS A 23 26.19 36.66 -23.48
N LYS A 24 25.02 36.18 -23.03
CA LYS A 24 24.48 36.48 -21.70
C LYS A 24 24.27 35.19 -20.92
N ARG A 25 25.04 35.03 -19.83
CA ARG A 25 24.81 33.98 -18.83
C ARG A 25 23.54 34.29 -18.04
N ALA A 26 22.57 33.38 -18.07
CA ALA A 26 21.71 33.08 -16.92
C ALA A 26 22.06 31.62 -16.55
N ARG A 27 22.81 31.44 -15.45
CA ARG A 27 22.29 30.90 -14.18
C ARG A 27 21.71 29.49 -14.33
N ALA A 28 22.52 28.50 -13.96
CA ALA A 28 22.01 27.20 -13.53
C ALA A 28 21.18 27.39 -12.24
N GLY A 29 20.15 26.55 -12.08
CA GLY A 29 19.18 26.66 -10.99
C GLY A 29 17.89 25.90 -11.30
N GLU A 30 18.01 24.73 -11.92
CA GLU A 30 16.90 23.85 -12.30
C GLU A 30 17.39 22.42 -12.00
N SER A 31 16.88 21.87 -10.89
CA SER A 31 17.27 20.60 -10.28
C SER A 31 16.05 20.10 -9.47
N GLY A 32 14.92 20.05 -10.16
CA GLY A 32 13.58 19.83 -9.61
C GLY A 32 12.48 19.95 -10.68
N SER A 33 12.83 19.70 -11.95
CA SER A 33 11.90 19.50 -13.06
C SER A 33 11.53 18.04 -13.23
N ASP A 34 12.48 17.15 -12.93
CA ASP A 34 12.42 15.74 -13.32
C ASP A 34 11.62 14.94 -12.28
N ASP A 35 11.78 15.26 -10.99
CA ASP A 35 11.07 14.60 -9.88
C ASP A 35 9.55 14.88 -9.92
N GLU A 36 9.14 16.11 -10.23
CA GLU A 36 7.72 16.45 -10.44
C GLU A 36 7.12 15.74 -11.68
N ASP A 37 7.92 15.47 -12.73
CA ASP A 37 7.46 14.67 -13.89
C ASP A 37 7.33 13.19 -13.53
N VAL A 38 8.25 12.62 -12.75
CA VAL A 38 8.13 11.24 -12.24
C VAL A 38 6.90 11.09 -11.32
N HIS A 39 6.67 12.02 -10.40
CA HIS A 39 5.47 12.01 -9.54
C HIS A 39 4.18 12.17 -10.36
N SER A 40 4.18 13.05 -11.37
CA SER A 40 3.06 13.20 -12.30
C SER A 40 2.81 11.93 -13.11
N GLN A 41 3.87 11.27 -13.57
CA GLN A 41 3.80 9.99 -14.27
C GLN A 41 3.24 8.87 -13.38
N ILE A 42 3.64 8.78 -12.11
CA ILE A 42 3.09 7.82 -11.14
C ILE A 42 1.56 8.01 -10.98
N LEU A 43 1.08 9.25 -10.91
CA LEU A 43 -0.35 9.56 -10.82
C LEU A 43 -1.13 9.23 -12.10
N LEU A 44 -0.53 9.46 -13.28
CA LEU A 44 -1.10 9.04 -14.56
C LEU A 44 -1.20 7.51 -14.65
N LEU A 45 -0.16 6.78 -14.22
CA LEU A 45 -0.19 5.33 -14.14
C LEU A 45 -1.26 4.81 -13.15
N GLU A 46 -1.44 5.46 -11.98
CA GLU A 46 -2.53 5.13 -11.03
C GLU A 46 -3.90 5.25 -11.73
N ALA A 47 -4.13 6.36 -12.46
CA ALA A 47 -5.38 6.61 -13.16
C ALA A 47 -5.64 5.62 -14.32
N GLU A 48 -4.64 5.38 -15.17
CA GLU A 48 -4.75 4.46 -16.31
C GLU A 48 -5.13 3.04 -15.87
N ILE A 49 -4.51 2.52 -14.81
CA ILE A 49 -4.78 1.17 -14.28
C ILE A 49 -6.24 1.03 -13.82
N LEU A 50 -6.81 2.09 -13.26
CA LEU A 50 -8.15 2.10 -12.68
C LEU A 50 -9.25 2.38 -13.71
N GLU A 51 -8.94 3.06 -14.81
CA GLU A 51 -9.85 3.25 -15.93
C GLU A 51 -10.11 1.91 -16.66
N SER A 52 -9.08 1.09 -16.87
CA SER A 52 -9.18 -0.04 -17.80
C SER A 52 -8.29 -1.23 -17.45
N LYS A 53 -8.90 -2.43 -17.46
CA LYS A 53 -8.20 -3.73 -17.31
C LYS A 53 -7.12 -3.98 -18.38
N LYS A 54 -7.11 -3.21 -19.48
CA LYS A 54 -6.05 -3.27 -20.50
C LYS A 54 -4.72 -2.68 -20.02
N ASN A 55 -4.78 -1.75 -19.07
CA ASN A 55 -3.65 -0.95 -18.61
C ASN A 55 -2.95 -1.60 -17.40
N TYR A 56 -3.38 -2.79 -16.97
CA TYR A 56 -2.79 -3.54 -15.86
C TYR A 56 -1.26 -3.75 -15.99
N ASN A 57 -0.71 -3.78 -17.21
CA ASN A 57 0.74 -3.83 -17.44
C ASN A 57 1.52 -2.65 -16.79
N ASN A 58 0.85 -1.53 -16.50
CA ASN A 58 1.44 -0.41 -15.76
C ASN A 58 1.71 -0.73 -14.27
N ILE A 59 1.05 -1.75 -13.70
CA ILE A 59 1.34 -2.22 -12.34
C ILE A 59 2.80 -2.67 -12.23
N VAL A 60 3.33 -3.34 -13.26
CA VAL A 60 4.75 -3.75 -13.34
C VAL A 60 5.69 -2.53 -13.31
N LYS A 61 5.33 -1.44 -14.00
CA LYS A 61 6.13 -0.20 -14.01
C LYS A 61 6.20 0.41 -12.61
N LEU A 62 5.05 0.56 -11.95
CA LEU A 62 4.97 1.07 -10.58
C LEU A 62 5.68 0.15 -9.58
N ILE A 63 5.61 -1.17 -9.75
CA ILE A 63 6.34 -2.16 -8.94
C ILE A 63 7.86 -2.00 -9.11
N ASN A 64 8.34 -1.71 -10.31
CA ASN A 64 9.77 -1.47 -10.53
C ASN A 64 10.24 -0.14 -9.91
N ILE A 65 9.46 0.94 -10.01
CA ILE A 65 9.77 2.21 -9.32
C ILE A 65 9.76 2.00 -7.79
N ALA A 66 8.78 1.26 -7.25
CA ALA A 66 8.70 0.95 -5.83
C ALA A 66 9.82 0.02 -5.31
N LYS A 67 10.58 -0.66 -6.19
CA LYS A 67 11.78 -1.41 -5.83
C LYS A 67 13.04 -0.55 -5.77
N ASP A 68 13.10 0.55 -6.52
CA ASP A 68 14.32 1.36 -6.69
C ASP A 68 14.58 2.33 -5.51
N HIS A 69 14.07 1.98 -4.32
CA HIS A 69 14.18 2.76 -3.08
C HIS A 69 15.61 3.07 -2.62
N GLU A 70 16.60 2.26 -3.03
CA GLU A 70 18.04 2.54 -2.79
C GLU A 70 18.57 3.71 -3.65
N SER A 71 17.87 4.05 -4.73
CA SER A 71 18.23 5.05 -5.75
C SER A 71 17.39 6.33 -5.61
N ASP A 72 16.07 6.17 -5.48
CA ASP A 72 15.09 7.24 -5.29
C ASP A 72 14.03 6.82 -4.25
N THR A 73 14.23 7.27 -3.01
CA THR A 73 13.32 7.00 -1.89
C THR A 73 11.97 7.69 -2.07
N GLU A 74 11.93 8.92 -2.60
CA GLU A 74 10.69 9.68 -2.72
C GLU A 74 9.76 9.08 -3.77
N SER A 75 10.25 8.78 -4.98
CA SER A 75 9.46 8.10 -6.00
C SER A 75 9.09 6.68 -5.60
N ALA A 76 9.95 5.96 -4.85
CA ALA A 76 9.60 4.63 -4.34
C ALA A 76 8.46 4.69 -3.30
N ILE A 77 8.43 5.71 -2.42
CA ILE A 77 7.29 5.98 -1.53
C ILE A 77 6.04 6.32 -2.36
N PHE A 78 6.13 7.26 -3.31
CA PHE A 78 4.99 7.69 -4.12
C PHE A 78 4.40 6.53 -4.94
N ALA A 79 5.24 5.71 -5.58
CA ALA A 79 4.82 4.51 -6.30
C ALA A 79 4.20 3.48 -5.35
N SER A 80 4.77 3.29 -4.15
CA SER A 80 4.20 2.40 -3.12
C SER A 80 2.83 2.89 -2.62
N VAL A 81 2.62 4.20 -2.46
CA VAL A 81 1.32 4.79 -2.10
C VAL A 81 0.31 4.62 -3.24
N ALA A 82 0.71 4.83 -4.49
CA ALA A 82 -0.13 4.63 -5.67
C ALA A 82 -0.55 3.15 -5.81
N LEU A 83 0.39 2.20 -5.70
CA LEU A 83 0.12 0.76 -5.69
C LEU A 83 -0.84 0.36 -4.56
N CYS A 84 -0.68 0.92 -3.36
CA CYS A 84 -1.60 0.68 -2.26
C CYS A 84 -3.04 1.03 -2.64
N ARG A 85 -3.25 2.22 -3.22
CA ARG A 85 -4.57 2.69 -3.67
C ARG A 85 -5.13 1.84 -4.82
N VAL A 86 -4.28 1.41 -5.75
CA VAL A 86 -4.65 0.49 -6.85
C VAL A 86 -5.13 -0.84 -6.28
N PHE A 87 -4.30 -1.52 -5.49
CA PHE A 87 -4.64 -2.85 -4.96
C PHE A 87 -5.84 -2.82 -4.02
N ILE A 88 -5.98 -1.81 -3.15
CA ILE A 88 -7.17 -1.66 -2.29
C ILE A 88 -8.45 -1.51 -3.14
N ARG A 89 -8.43 -0.71 -4.21
CA ARG A 89 -9.59 -0.59 -5.13
C ARG A 89 -9.85 -1.90 -5.88
N LEU A 90 -8.82 -2.62 -6.33
CA LEU A 90 -8.97 -3.91 -7.01
C LEU A 90 -9.51 -5.02 -6.08
N LEU A 91 -9.06 -5.07 -4.83
CA LEU A 91 -9.55 -5.98 -3.78
C LEU A 91 -11.01 -5.67 -3.44
N ALA A 92 -11.36 -4.40 -3.22
CA ALA A 92 -12.73 -3.96 -2.92
C ALA A 92 -13.70 -4.19 -4.09
N ALA A 93 -13.23 -4.09 -5.34
CA ALA A 93 -13.99 -4.45 -6.53
C ALA A 93 -14.08 -5.97 -6.77
N GLY A 94 -13.39 -6.80 -5.96
CA GLY A 94 -13.32 -8.25 -6.13
C GLY A 94 -12.53 -8.70 -7.37
N ASN A 95 -11.75 -7.83 -8.01
CA ASN A 95 -11.01 -8.15 -9.25
C ASN A 95 -9.91 -9.21 -9.05
N LEU A 96 -9.54 -9.55 -7.81
CA LEU A 96 -8.62 -10.66 -7.48
C LEU A 96 -9.36 -11.94 -7.04
N THR A 97 -10.70 -11.96 -7.10
CA THR A 97 -11.54 -13.13 -6.77
C THR A 97 -12.04 -13.82 -8.04
N LEU A 98 -11.94 -15.15 -8.09
CA LEU A 98 -12.45 -15.93 -9.21
C LEU A 98 -13.97 -16.05 -9.11
N GLN A 99 -14.67 -15.40 -10.03
CA GLN A 99 -16.13 -15.44 -10.10
C GLN A 99 -16.64 -16.76 -10.70
N ARG A 100 -17.83 -17.21 -10.29
CA ARG A 100 -18.45 -18.42 -10.84
C ARG A 100 -18.81 -18.20 -12.30
N GLY A 101 -18.16 -18.94 -13.20
CA GLY A 101 -18.33 -18.80 -14.66
C GLY A 101 -17.34 -17.85 -15.34
N ALA A 102 -16.30 -17.39 -14.63
CA ALA A 102 -15.18 -16.67 -15.25
C ALA A 102 -14.47 -17.52 -16.32
N SER A 103 -13.99 -16.88 -17.38
CA SER A 103 -13.23 -17.54 -18.46
C SER A 103 -11.81 -17.91 -18.02
N ASP A 104 -11.22 -18.95 -18.61
CA ASP A 104 -9.80 -19.31 -18.41
C ASP A 104 -8.85 -18.11 -18.58
N LYS A 105 -9.16 -17.21 -19.53
CA LYS A 105 -8.40 -15.97 -19.76
C LYS A 105 -8.49 -15.01 -18.57
N GLU A 106 -9.65 -14.94 -17.92
CA GLU A 106 -9.85 -14.13 -16.72
C GLU A 106 -9.18 -14.79 -15.51
N ALA A 107 -9.22 -16.12 -15.40
CA ALA A 107 -8.51 -16.86 -14.36
C ALA A 107 -6.98 -16.62 -14.43
N ILE A 108 -6.40 -16.59 -15.63
CA ILE A 108 -4.98 -16.24 -15.86
C ILE A 108 -4.69 -14.80 -15.39
N VAL A 109 -5.53 -13.82 -15.77
CA VAL A 109 -5.36 -12.42 -15.34
C VAL A 109 -5.54 -12.26 -13.82
N ILE A 110 -6.46 -13.00 -13.21
CA ILE A 110 -6.68 -13.01 -11.75
C ILE A 110 -5.50 -13.63 -11.01
N GLN A 111 -4.88 -14.69 -11.55
CA GLN A 111 -3.66 -15.25 -10.97
C GLN A 111 -2.51 -14.24 -11.05
N TRP A 112 -2.27 -13.69 -12.25
CA TRP A 112 -1.22 -12.68 -12.46
C TRP A 112 -1.39 -11.45 -11.54
N LEU A 113 -2.62 -10.97 -11.31
CA LEU A 113 -2.90 -9.88 -10.36
C LEU A 113 -2.55 -10.25 -8.90
N LYS A 114 -2.68 -11.52 -8.50
CA LYS A 114 -2.24 -11.99 -7.17
C LYS A 114 -0.73 -12.10 -7.08
N ASP A 115 -0.07 -12.51 -8.16
CA ASP A 115 1.39 -12.57 -8.25
C ASP A 115 2.00 -11.16 -8.16
N GLN A 116 1.37 -10.16 -8.78
CA GLN A 116 1.74 -8.75 -8.61
C GLN A 116 1.42 -8.20 -7.22
N LEU A 117 0.33 -8.67 -6.58
CA LEU A 117 0.04 -8.31 -5.18
C LEU A 117 1.05 -8.95 -4.20
N SER A 118 1.48 -10.19 -4.40
CA SER A 118 2.49 -10.82 -3.53
C SER A 118 3.87 -10.18 -3.72
N GLU A 119 4.23 -9.79 -4.95
CA GLU A 119 5.42 -9.00 -5.25
C GLU A 119 5.38 -7.62 -4.55
N TYR A 120 4.25 -6.91 -4.60
CA TYR A 120 4.07 -5.65 -3.87
C TYR A 120 4.09 -5.82 -2.34
N LYS A 121 3.52 -6.91 -1.79
CA LYS A 121 3.65 -7.24 -0.36
C LYS A 121 5.11 -7.48 0.04
N ALA A 122 5.91 -8.14 -0.82
CA ALA A 122 7.32 -8.36 -0.55
C ALA A 122 8.11 -7.03 -0.51
N ILE A 123 7.82 -6.10 -1.43
CA ILE A 123 8.38 -4.73 -1.38
C ILE A 123 8.03 -4.06 -0.05
N LEU A 124 6.75 -4.06 0.36
CA LEU A 124 6.36 -3.46 1.65
C LEU A 124 7.06 -4.10 2.85
N VAL A 125 7.35 -5.40 2.83
CA VAL A 125 8.10 -6.10 3.89
C VAL A 125 9.58 -5.67 3.93
N THR A 126 10.20 -5.42 2.77
CA THR A 126 11.53 -4.79 2.69
C THR A 126 11.49 -3.35 3.21
N LEU A 127 10.53 -2.53 2.78
CA LEU A 127 10.41 -1.13 3.20
C LEU A 127 10.03 -0.97 4.70
N VAL A 128 9.39 -1.97 5.32
CA VAL A 128 9.21 -2.04 6.79
C VAL A 128 10.53 -2.31 7.52
N SER A 129 11.52 -2.89 6.83
CA SER A 129 12.83 -3.19 7.41
C SER A 129 13.81 -2.00 7.34
N ASP A 130 13.53 -1.02 6.49
CA ASP A 130 14.28 0.24 6.31
C ASP A 130 13.93 1.25 7.40
N GLN A 131 14.92 1.90 8.01
CA GLN A 131 14.69 2.80 9.14
C GLN A 131 13.85 4.03 8.78
N ASP A 132 14.11 4.66 7.64
CA ASP A 132 13.48 5.94 7.27
C ASP A 132 12.09 5.71 6.63
N LEU A 133 11.88 4.53 6.04
CA LEU A 133 10.66 4.19 5.30
C LEU A 133 9.63 3.41 6.13
N ALA A 134 10.05 2.79 7.25
CA ALA A 134 9.24 1.83 8.00
C ALA A 134 7.85 2.33 8.42
N SER A 135 7.72 3.53 8.99
CA SER A 135 6.43 4.05 9.48
C SER A 135 5.38 4.13 8.35
N THR A 136 5.80 4.65 7.18
CA THR A 136 4.95 4.75 5.99
C THR A 136 4.67 3.35 5.42
N ALA A 137 5.70 2.52 5.28
CA ALA A 137 5.58 1.15 4.75
C ALA A 137 4.65 0.27 5.59
N LEU A 138 4.77 0.33 6.92
CA LEU A 138 3.91 -0.35 7.89
C LEU A 138 2.46 0.11 7.75
N THR A 139 2.25 1.42 7.65
CA THR A 139 0.92 2.02 7.43
C THR A 139 0.30 1.56 6.10
N LEU A 140 1.09 1.35 5.04
CA LEU A 140 0.60 0.78 3.78
C LEU A 140 0.34 -0.74 3.89
N ALA A 141 1.23 -1.47 4.55
CA ALA A 141 1.11 -2.92 4.77
C ALA A 141 -0.15 -3.26 5.57
N MET A 142 -0.43 -2.54 6.66
CA MET A 142 -1.64 -2.74 7.46
C MET A 142 -2.92 -2.36 6.71
N LYS A 143 -2.89 -1.38 5.80
CA LYS A 143 -4.03 -1.07 4.90
C LYS A 143 -4.27 -2.19 3.86
N VAL A 144 -3.22 -2.78 3.30
CA VAL A 144 -3.31 -3.94 2.39
C VAL A 144 -3.83 -5.18 3.14
N LEU A 145 -3.28 -5.46 4.33
CA LEU A 145 -3.72 -6.53 5.23
C LEU A 145 -5.22 -6.41 5.56
N LYS A 146 -5.69 -5.18 5.81
CA LYS A 146 -7.11 -4.89 6.01
C LYS A 146 -7.96 -5.18 4.77
N ALA A 147 -7.61 -4.64 3.61
CA ALA A 147 -8.38 -4.81 2.38
C ALA A 147 -8.42 -6.28 1.91
N GLU A 148 -7.32 -7.03 2.11
CA GLU A 148 -7.30 -8.47 1.88
C GLU A 148 -8.19 -9.22 2.87
N GLY A 149 -8.15 -8.87 4.15
CA GLY A 149 -9.05 -9.41 5.17
C GLY A 149 -10.53 -9.15 4.84
N GLU A 150 -10.88 -7.93 4.43
CA GLU A 150 -12.25 -7.58 4.01
C GLU A 150 -12.67 -8.41 2.78
N GLN A 151 -11.83 -8.52 1.74
CA GLN A 151 -12.10 -9.37 0.57
C GLN A 151 -12.24 -10.86 0.93
N LEU A 152 -11.37 -11.39 1.81
CA LEU A 152 -11.39 -12.79 2.24
C LEU A 152 -12.65 -13.16 3.02
N ASN A 153 -13.31 -12.20 3.67
CA ASN A 153 -14.52 -12.40 4.48
C ASN A 153 -15.81 -12.01 3.75
N ALA A 154 -15.74 -11.22 2.67
CA ALA A 154 -16.90 -10.66 1.96
C ALA A 154 -18.00 -11.68 1.56
N ASN A 155 -17.63 -12.95 1.37
CA ASN A 155 -18.54 -14.04 1.00
C ASN A 155 -18.37 -15.30 1.89
N LYS A 156 -18.05 -15.14 3.18
CA LYS A 156 -17.89 -16.26 4.13
C LYS A 156 -18.66 -16.05 5.43
N ASP A 157 -19.28 -17.13 5.93
CA ASP A 157 -19.97 -17.16 7.23
C ASP A 157 -19.01 -17.20 8.43
N PHE A 158 -17.72 -17.48 8.18
CA PHE A 158 -16.68 -17.60 9.19
C PHE A 158 -15.51 -16.65 8.94
N TYR A 159 -14.96 -16.13 10.02
CA TYR A 159 -13.89 -15.14 10.01
C TYR A 159 -12.54 -15.76 9.61
N VAL A 160 -11.88 -15.15 8.62
CA VAL A 160 -10.56 -15.51 8.10
C VAL A 160 -9.65 -14.30 8.16
N PHE A 161 -8.48 -14.44 8.78
CA PHE A 161 -7.44 -13.41 8.85
C PHE A 161 -6.26 -13.76 7.93
N PRO A 162 -5.67 -12.80 7.19
CA PRO A 162 -4.49 -13.02 6.33
C PRO A 162 -3.20 -13.19 7.16
N LYS A 163 -3.05 -14.36 7.81
CA LYS A 163 -1.97 -14.64 8.78
C LYS A 163 -0.57 -14.54 8.19
N GLU A 164 -0.38 -15.09 6.99
CA GLU A 164 0.94 -15.19 6.32
C GLU A 164 1.56 -13.80 6.12
N PHE A 165 0.78 -12.82 5.66
CA PHE A 165 1.29 -11.47 5.44
C PHE A 165 1.59 -10.76 6.77
N LEU A 166 0.80 -10.97 7.83
CA LEU A 166 1.16 -10.46 9.17
C LEU A 166 2.42 -11.13 9.71
N GLU A 167 2.62 -12.43 9.49
CA GLU A 167 3.85 -13.12 9.90
C GLU A 167 5.09 -12.52 9.23
N HIS A 168 4.99 -12.14 7.94
CA HIS A 168 6.06 -11.43 7.25
C HIS A 168 6.30 -10.00 7.80
N ILE A 169 5.24 -9.26 8.15
CA ILE A 169 5.38 -7.92 8.76
C ILE A 169 6.04 -8.01 10.14
N VAL A 170 5.60 -8.94 11.00
CA VAL A 170 6.20 -9.17 12.33
C VAL A 170 7.66 -9.63 12.21
N LEU A 171 7.98 -10.49 11.23
CA LEU A 171 9.35 -10.92 10.97
C LEU A 171 10.25 -9.76 10.50
N ALA A 172 9.74 -8.83 9.68
CA ALA A 172 10.47 -7.62 9.30
C ALA A 172 10.71 -6.71 10.51
N LEU A 173 9.66 -6.42 11.29
CA LEU A 173 9.73 -5.56 12.48
C LEU A 173 10.74 -6.04 13.55
N VAL A 174 10.93 -7.36 13.70
CA VAL A 174 11.97 -7.91 14.60
C VAL A 174 13.36 -7.87 13.96
N LYS A 175 13.48 -8.06 12.64
CA LYS A 175 14.78 -7.99 11.96
C LYS A 175 15.28 -6.55 11.79
N SER A 176 14.39 -5.57 11.71
CA SER A 176 14.71 -4.15 11.82
C SER A 176 15.00 -3.79 13.27
N LYS A 177 16.22 -3.32 13.57
CA LYS A 177 16.51 -2.78 14.91
C LYS A 177 15.78 -1.47 15.24
N ASN A 178 15.15 -0.84 14.24
CA ASN A 178 14.27 0.34 14.37
C ASN A 178 13.20 0.14 15.46
N SER A 179 13.28 0.88 16.57
CA SER A 179 12.36 0.78 17.70
C SER A 179 11.03 1.48 17.41
N ASP A 180 11.11 2.69 16.85
CA ASP A 180 10.00 3.57 16.51
C ASP A 180 8.91 2.84 15.69
N ALA A 181 9.32 2.00 14.74
CA ALA A 181 8.41 1.19 13.92
C ALA A 181 7.74 0.03 14.70
N ARG A 182 8.41 -0.57 15.69
CA ARG A 182 7.83 -1.59 16.59
C ARG A 182 6.86 -0.94 17.57
N GLU A 183 7.24 0.20 18.15
CA GLU A 183 6.42 0.99 19.06
C GLU A 183 5.16 1.51 18.36
N GLU A 184 5.29 2.07 17.15
CA GLU A 184 4.14 2.42 16.29
C GLU A 184 3.24 1.20 16.03
N PHE A 185 3.81 0.03 15.72
CA PHE A 185 3.02 -1.17 15.48
C PHE A 185 2.22 -1.60 16.71
N VAL A 186 2.86 -1.58 17.89
CA VAL A 186 2.23 -1.93 19.16
C VAL A 186 1.10 -0.94 19.48
N GLU A 187 1.39 0.36 19.56
CA GLU A 187 0.42 1.38 19.95
C GLU A 187 -0.77 1.47 18.98
N LYS A 188 -0.51 1.54 17.67
CA LYS A 188 -1.56 1.83 16.67
C LYS A 188 -2.31 0.59 16.19
N TYR A 189 -1.80 -0.63 16.44
CA TYR A 189 -2.43 -1.84 15.92
C TYR A 189 -2.58 -2.99 16.94
N VAL A 190 -1.55 -3.31 17.74
CA VAL A 190 -1.66 -4.38 18.74
C VAL A 190 -2.55 -3.95 19.91
N ASP A 191 -2.40 -2.71 20.38
CA ASP A 191 -3.16 -2.18 21.50
C ASP A 191 -4.59 -1.74 21.13
N GLU A 192 -4.84 -1.28 19.88
CA GLU A 192 -6.20 -0.94 19.42
C GLU A 192 -7.06 -2.17 19.00
N TYR A 193 -6.47 -3.23 18.43
CA TYR A 193 -7.25 -4.31 17.79
C TYR A 193 -7.00 -5.72 18.37
N ASP A 194 -8.05 -6.34 18.92
CA ASP A 194 -8.03 -7.68 19.51
C ASP A 194 -7.59 -8.78 18.52
N ASP A 195 -7.99 -8.66 17.25
CA ASP A 195 -7.66 -9.64 16.22
C ASP A 195 -6.21 -9.51 15.76
N VAL A 196 -5.70 -8.29 15.56
CA VAL A 196 -4.27 -8.07 15.29
C VAL A 196 -3.43 -8.64 16.44
N ARG A 197 -3.73 -8.30 17.70
CA ARG A 197 -3.00 -8.82 18.87
C ARG A 197 -2.94 -10.34 18.91
N PHE A 198 -4.08 -11.00 18.71
CA PHE A 198 -4.14 -12.47 18.68
C PHE A 198 -3.28 -13.07 17.55
N PHE A 199 -3.32 -12.49 16.35
CA PHE A 199 -2.53 -13.00 15.23
C PHE A 199 -1.05 -12.59 15.27
N THR A 200 -0.68 -11.48 15.92
CA THR A 200 0.72 -11.15 16.26
C THR A 200 1.29 -12.22 17.20
N HIS A 201 0.59 -12.56 18.29
CA HIS A 201 1.03 -13.63 19.18
C HIS A 201 1.11 -15.00 18.48
N GLN A 202 0.19 -15.29 17.54
CA GLN A 202 0.29 -16.48 16.70
C GLN A 202 1.51 -16.44 15.75
N ALA A 203 1.79 -15.29 15.12
CA ALA A 203 2.94 -15.09 14.25
C ALA A 203 4.26 -15.26 15.03
N THR A 204 4.42 -14.60 16.19
CA THR A 204 5.55 -14.79 17.09
C THR A 204 5.78 -16.26 17.41
N LYS A 205 4.72 -16.99 17.80
CA LYS A 205 4.83 -18.44 18.06
C LYS A 205 5.29 -19.22 16.82
N ASN A 206 4.71 -18.96 15.64
CA ASN A 206 5.08 -19.63 14.41
C ASN A 206 6.56 -19.38 14.08
N ILE A 207 6.99 -18.12 14.09
CA ILE A 207 8.35 -17.70 13.76
C ILE A 207 9.36 -18.34 14.72
N LEU A 208 9.12 -18.30 16.03
CA LEU A 208 10.02 -18.93 17.01
C LEU A 208 10.07 -20.46 16.90
N THR A 209 8.98 -21.10 16.44
CA THR A 209 8.93 -22.56 16.23
C THR A 209 9.63 -22.99 14.94
N THR A 210 9.48 -22.22 13.86
CA THR A 210 9.91 -22.61 12.50
C THR A 210 11.24 -21.98 12.08
N ARG A 211 11.57 -20.79 12.60
CA ARG A 211 12.64 -19.91 12.13
C ARG A 211 13.58 -19.43 13.25
N SER A 212 13.57 -20.05 14.43
CA SER A 212 14.48 -19.68 15.54
C SER A 212 15.96 -19.69 15.13
N ALA A 213 16.35 -20.54 14.18
CA ALA A 213 17.69 -20.57 13.60
C ALA A 213 18.04 -19.37 12.68
N GLU A 214 17.08 -18.52 12.30
CA GLU A 214 17.35 -17.26 11.58
C GLU A 214 17.81 -16.12 12.51
N PHE A 215 17.71 -16.29 13.84
CA PHE A 215 18.03 -15.26 14.83
C PHE A 215 19.35 -15.53 15.54
N THR A 216 20.45 -15.01 14.98
CA THR A 216 21.80 -15.10 15.57
C THR A 216 22.03 -14.10 16.71
N ASP A 217 21.25 -13.02 16.74
CA ASP A 217 21.42 -11.90 17.69
C ASP A 217 20.73 -12.19 19.03
N PRO A 218 21.42 -12.18 20.18
CA PRO A 218 20.82 -12.50 21.48
C PRO A 218 19.66 -11.57 21.86
N GLU A 219 19.58 -10.37 21.29
CA GLU A 219 18.49 -9.40 21.54
C GLU A 219 17.15 -9.85 20.94
N TRP A 220 17.10 -10.92 20.12
CA TRP A 220 15.84 -11.37 19.47
C TRP A 220 14.70 -11.63 20.45
N PHE A 221 15.01 -12.12 21.65
CA PHE A 221 13.99 -12.42 22.65
C PHE A 221 13.30 -11.15 23.13
N ASP A 222 14.08 -10.11 23.42
CA ASP A 222 13.57 -8.82 23.90
C ASP A 222 12.78 -8.12 22.79
N LEU A 223 13.25 -8.16 21.54
CA LEU A 223 12.54 -7.61 20.38
C LEU A 223 11.17 -8.28 20.13
N PHE A 224 11.03 -9.58 20.39
CA PHE A 224 9.73 -10.26 20.38
C PHE A 224 8.91 -10.02 21.66
N PHE A 225 9.57 -9.82 22.80
CA PHE A 225 8.93 -9.52 24.07
C PHE A 225 8.28 -8.14 24.06
N ASP A 226 8.93 -7.13 23.46
CA ASP A 226 8.37 -5.79 23.20
C ASP A 226 7.07 -5.88 22.38
N LEU A 227 7.08 -6.65 21.28
CA LEU A 227 5.92 -6.84 20.40
C LEU A 227 4.75 -7.64 21.04
N CYS A 228 5.00 -8.34 22.15
CA CYS A 228 4.00 -9.09 22.91
C CYS A 228 3.65 -8.45 24.26
N SER A 229 4.42 -7.46 24.69
CA SER A 229 4.16 -6.66 25.89
C SER A 229 3.28 -5.48 25.49
N PRO A 230 2.01 -5.41 25.93
CA PRO A 230 1.21 -4.22 25.66
C PRO A 230 1.90 -3.00 26.28
N SER A 231 1.77 -1.85 25.62
CA SER A 231 2.11 -0.58 26.26
C SER A 231 1.29 -0.45 27.55
N THR A 232 1.72 0.36 28.51
CA THR A 232 1.09 0.37 29.84
C THR A 232 -0.35 0.93 29.86
N GLY A 233 -0.90 1.28 28.69
CA GLY A 233 -2.31 1.54 28.40
C GLY A 233 -3.22 0.30 28.54
N SER A 234 -3.18 -0.35 29.71
CA SER A 234 -4.15 -1.38 30.07
C SER A 234 -5.58 -0.84 29.90
N PRO A 235 -6.46 -1.48 29.10
CA PRO A 235 -7.88 -1.13 29.10
C PRO A 235 -8.43 -1.49 30.48
N ALA A 236 -8.58 -0.46 31.33
CA ALA A 236 -8.81 -0.58 32.76
C ALA A 236 -9.83 -1.68 33.08
N LEU A 237 -9.43 -2.66 33.91
CA LEU A 237 -10.07 -3.96 34.11
C LEU A 237 -11.57 -3.87 34.47
N THR A 238 -12.42 -3.66 33.47
CA THR A 238 -13.87 -3.80 33.62
C THR A 238 -14.16 -5.27 33.99
N PRO A 239 -14.98 -5.56 35.02
CA PRO A 239 -15.02 -6.89 35.64
C PRO A 239 -15.86 -7.93 34.87
N SER A 240 -15.66 -8.06 33.55
CA SER A 240 -16.34 -9.03 32.67
C SER A 240 -15.66 -10.40 32.63
N TRP A 241 -14.37 -10.49 32.95
CA TRP A 241 -13.55 -11.71 32.89
C TRP A 241 -13.99 -12.82 33.87
N ARG A 242 -14.70 -12.47 34.96
CA ARG A 242 -15.05 -13.38 36.08
C ARG A 242 -16.45 -14.00 36.01
N THR A 243 -17.03 -14.19 34.82
CA THR A 243 -18.15 -15.14 34.60
C THR A 243 -18.13 -15.69 33.17
N SER A 244 -17.47 -16.85 32.97
CA SER A 244 -17.38 -17.53 31.66
C SER A 244 -17.75 -19.02 31.72
N THR A 245 -18.69 -19.40 32.61
CA THR A 245 -19.54 -20.56 32.36
C THR A 245 -20.49 -20.21 31.21
N CYS A 246 -20.12 -20.62 29.99
CA CYS A 246 -20.93 -20.44 28.77
C CYS A 246 -22.39 -20.87 29.01
N PRO A 247 -23.37 -20.05 28.58
CA PRO A 247 -23.73 -20.18 27.17
C PRO A 247 -24.11 -18.87 26.44
N ARG A 248 -24.13 -19.00 25.10
CA ARG A 248 -24.84 -18.16 24.11
C ARG A 248 -24.23 -16.77 23.82
N GLN A 249 -23.79 -16.60 22.57
CA GLN A 249 -23.29 -15.34 22.00
C GLN A 249 -24.25 -14.16 22.25
N ARG A 250 -23.73 -13.05 22.82
CA ARG A 250 -24.38 -11.74 22.70
C ARG A 250 -23.35 -10.61 22.69
N ARG A 251 -23.11 -10.04 21.50
CA ARG A 251 -22.10 -9.02 21.20
C ARG A 251 -22.12 -7.82 22.16
N ARG A 252 -20.94 -7.39 22.64
CA ARG A 252 -20.58 -5.96 22.80
C ARG A 252 -19.09 -5.75 22.47
N ARG A 253 -18.85 -4.87 21.47
CA ARG A 253 -17.59 -4.18 21.13
C ARG A 253 -16.26 -4.83 21.59
N THR A 254 -15.80 -5.81 20.84
CA THR A 254 -14.37 -5.94 20.50
C THR A 254 -14.07 -5.02 19.31
N THR A 255 -12.90 -4.39 19.27
CA THR A 255 -12.42 -3.63 18.11
C THR A 255 -11.70 -4.60 17.18
N SER A 256 -12.47 -5.26 16.30
CA SER A 256 -11.87 -6.04 15.21
C SER A 256 -11.46 -5.09 14.07
N PHE A 257 -10.21 -5.19 13.63
CA PHE A 257 -9.59 -4.39 12.57
C PHE A 257 -10.39 -4.40 11.26
N LEU A 258 -10.98 -5.56 10.93
CA LEU A 258 -11.80 -5.80 9.74
C LEU A 258 -13.29 -5.44 9.93
N SER A 259 -13.74 -5.12 11.16
CA SER A 259 -15.17 -4.93 11.47
C SER A 259 -15.71 -3.51 11.27
N LEU A 260 -14.82 -2.51 11.24
CA LEU A 260 -15.18 -1.08 11.23
C LEU A 260 -15.90 -0.60 9.96
N SER A 261 -15.79 -1.33 8.85
CA SER A 261 -16.35 -0.94 7.54
C SER A 261 -17.87 -1.22 7.42
N ILE A 262 -18.43 -2.11 8.24
CA ILE A 262 -19.83 -2.58 8.09
C ILE A 262 -20.83 -1.62 8.76
N ARG A 263 -21.02 -0.44 8.17
CA ARG A 263 -22.16 0.46 8.42
C ARG A 263 -22.87 0.90 7.15
N SER A 264 -23.33 -0.08 6.37
CA SER A 264 -24.38 0.16 5.37
C SER A 264 -25.60 0.80 6.05
N THR A 265 -26.00 1.98 5.60
CA THR A 265 -27.18 2.68 6.10
C THR A 265 -28.45 2.06 5.53
N PRO A 266 -29.42 1.60 6.34
CA PRO A 266 -30.68 1.11 5.82
C PRO A 266 -31.49 2.28 5.21
N LYS A 267 -31.62 2.30 3.88
CA LYS A 267 -32.63 3.13 3.21
C LYS A 267 -34.00 2.76 3.78
N LYS A 268 -34.69 3.71 4.42
CA LYS A 268 -36.11 3.54 4.76
C LYS A 268 -36.91 3.42 3.46
N PRO A 269 -37.74 2.38 3.27
CA PRO A 269 -38.78 2.44 2.26
C PRO A 269 -39.79 3.53 2.65
N GLY A 270 -40.31 4.26 1.65
CA GLY A 270 -41.38 5.22 1.87
C GLY A 270 -42.68 4.52 2.30
N TRP A 271 -43.53 5.26 3.01
CA TRP A 271 -44.92 4.90 3.23
C TRP A 271 -45.82 5.85 2.42
N HIS A 272 -47.01 5.38 2.08
CA HIS A 272 -48.00 6.07 1.25
C HIS A 272 -48.58 7.32 1.92
#